data_AF-A0A9E5NEZ4-F1
#
_entry.id   AF-A0A9E5NEZ4-F1
#
_cell.length_a   1.000
_cell.length_b   1.000
_cell.length_c   1.000
_cell.angle_alpha   90.00
_cell.angle_beta   90.00
_cell.angle_gamma   90.00
#
_symmetry.space_group_name_H-M   'P 1'
#
loop_
_entity.id
_entity.type
_entity.pdbx_description
1 polymer ?
#
loop_
_entity_poly.entity_id
_entity_poly.type
_entity_poly.pdbx_seq_one_letter_code
_entity_poly.pdbx_strand_id
1 'polypeptide(L)'
;MGQTLWTRKEGLIGAFLLAVNAYHVWFSQVARYYALMVFLALLSLLFLVKALQKGRMGLWVAFVLCTVFSLYNHYFAFLLLPAEIIFAACVIYENWWSSRRETGHHMARHRPGNLPPTIRQGLILLVSLALVAVLYLPWVSTLQAQFPKQLQSGSLVPSTPSVQQALSFLREAIVTYTGARGALLVSWMALGLLGLASFGSRRILLVLLSIGMPFAFLSFVESQHALRPKYVLFTLPVYLLVVAMGITSVTRLLGRYLPSRRSPLRFLLILAPSLALLLLCAYSAVPLAAHYDRREPDWR
;
A
#
# COMPACT_ATOMS: atom_id res chain seq x y z
N MET A 1 -7.06 -7.60 -1.88
CA MET A 1 -7.11 -6.13 -1.74
C MET A 1 -7.76 -5.44 -2.95
N GLY A 2 -7.22 -5.56 -4.17
CA GLY A 2 -7.75 -4.85 -5.34
C GLY A 2 -9.26 -5.03 -5.60
N GLN A 3 -9.80 -6.25 -5.48
CA GLN A 3 -11.24 -6.48 -5.60
C GLN A 3 -12.08 -5.78 -4.52
N THR A 4 -11.55 -5.65 -3.30
CA THR A 4 -12.25 -5.01 -2.18
C THR A 4 -12.27 -3.48 -2.33
N LEU A 5 -11.21 -2.92 -2.93
CA LEU A 5 -11.11 -1.49 -3.18
C LEU A 5 -11.78 -1.08 -4.49
N TRP A 6 -11.77 -1.92 -5.52
CA TRP A 6 -12.31 -1.60 -6.86
C TRP A 6 -13.09 -2.78 -7.43
N THR A 7 -12.60 -3.43 -8.48
CA THR A 7 -13.25 -4.59 -9.10
C THR A 7 -12.30 -5.77 -9.18
N ARG A 8 -12.85 -6.93 -9.57
CA ARG A 8 -12.06 -8.15 -9.80
C ARG A 8 -10.98 -7.92 -10.85
N LYS A 9 -11.24 -7.09 -11.88
CA LYS A 9 -10.29 -6.83 -12.96
C LYS A 9 -9.00 -6.21 -12.43
N GLU A 10 -9.09 -5.16 -11.62
CA GLU A 10 -7.89 -4.47 -11.11
C GLU A 10 -7.20 -5.28 -10.02
N GLY A 11 -7.97 -6.08 -9.27
CA GLY A 11 -7.39 -7.11 -8.39
C GLY A 11 -6.51 -8.11 -9.15
N LEU A 12 -6.96 -8.62 -10.29
CA LEU A 12 -6.20 -9.58 -11.09
C LEU A 12 -4.98 -8.93 -11.75
N ILE A 13 -5.12 -7.73 -12.32
CA ILE A 13 -4.00 -7.01 -12.94
C ILE A 13 -2.93 -6.68 -11.87
N GLY A 14 -3.34 -6.19 -10.70
CA GLY A 14 -2.40 -5.89 -9.61
C GLY A 14 -1.72 -7.14 -9.06
N ALA A 15 -2.44 -8.26 -8.94
CA ALA A 15 -1.86 -9.53 -8.53
C ALA A 15 -0.84 -10.07 -9.56
N PHE A 16 -1.18 -9.99 -10.85
CA PHE A 16 -0.26 -10.35 -11.93
C PHE A 16 0.99 -9.49 -11.90
N LEU A 17 0.83 -8.16 -11.84
CA LEU A 17 1.94 -7.21 -11.74
C LEU A 17 2.87 -7.51 -10.56
N LEU A 18 2.32 -7.85 -9.38
CA LEU A 18 3.12 -8.19 -8.21
C LEU A 18 3.84 -9.54 -8.37
N ALA A 19 3.15 -10.55 -8.92
CA ALA A 19 3.69 -11.90 -9.10
C ALA A 19 4.90 -11.94 -10.04
N VAL A 20 4.92 -11.08 -11.06
CA VAL A 20 6.01 -10.99 -12.05
C VAL A 20 7.00 -9.85 -11.76
N ASN A 21 6.81 -9.10 -10.68
CA ASN A 21 7.69 -7.98 -10.36
C ASN A 21 9.07 -8.49 -9.90
N ALA A 22 10.11 -8.21 -10.68
CA ALA A 22 11.47 -8.67 -10.40
C ALA A 22 11.99 -8.28 -9.00
N TYR A 23 11.67 -7.08 -8.53
CA TYR A 23 12.08 -6.61 -7.21
C TYR A 23 11.41 -7.42 -6.08
N HIS A 24 10.11 -7.66 -6.20
CA HIS A 24 9.37 -8.52 -5.28
C HIS A 24 9.83 -9.97 -5.33
N VAL A 25 10.06 -10.53 -6.53
CA VAL A 25 10.56 -11.90 -6.72
C VAL A 25 11.91 -12.08 -6.05
N TRP A 26 12.84 -11.14 -6.26
CA TRP A 26 14.15 -11.16 -5.61
C TRP A 26 14.00 -11.21 -4.07
N PHE A 27 13.25 -10.28 -3.49
CA PHE A 27 13.05 -10.24 -2.03
C PHE A 27 12.15 -11.36 -1.49
N SER A 28 11.50 -12.13 -2.36
CA SER A 28 10.77 -13.34 -1.99
C SER A 28 11.67 -14.57 -1.86
N GLN A 29 12.87 -14.52 -2.45
CA GLN A 29 13.85 -15.62 -2.41
C GLN A 29 14.89 -15.44 -1.30
N VAL A 30 15.08 -14.21 -0.86
CA VAL A 30 15.95 -13.92 0.28
C VAL A 30 15.27 -14.43 1.55
N ALA A 31 15.91 -15.35 2.28
CA ALA A 31 15.45 -15.89 3.56
C ALA A 31 15.52 -14.84 4.69
N ARG A 32 14.74 -13.77 4.54
CA ARG A 32 14.59 -12.63 5.44
C ARG A 32 13.12 -12.20 5.49
N TYR A 33 12.81 -11.29 6.40
CA TYR A 33 11.47 -10.81 6.73
C TYR A 33 10.68 -10.10 5.61
N TYR A 34 11.23 -9.89 4.41
CA TYR A 34 10.64 -9.03 3.37
C TYR A 34 9.32 -9.57 2.79
N ALA A 35 9.29 -10.83 2.37
CA ALA A 35 8.07 -11.44 1.82
C ALA A 35 6.92 -11.44 2.85
N LEU A 36 7.24 -11.83 4.08
CA LEU A 36 6.29 -11.86 5.19
C LEU A 36 5.81 -10.45 5.55
N MET A 37 6.69 -9.45 5.52
CA MET A 37 6.34 -8.03 5.74
C MET A 37 5.29 -7.56 4.74
N VAL A 38 5.54 -7.79 3.44
CA VAL A 38 4.62 -7.39 2.36
C VAL A 38 3.26 -8.08 2.54
N PHE A 39 3.27 -9.39 2.84
CA PHE A 39 2.07 -10.18 3.04
C PHE A 39 1.24 -9.69 4.22
N LEU A 40 1.84 -9.53 5.41
CA LEU A 40 1.16 -9.10 6.63
C LEU A 40 0.64 -7.66 6.53
N ALA A 41 1.41 -6.74 5.95
CA ALA A 41 0.97 -5.37 5.69
C ALA A 41 -0.27 -5.34 4.78
N LEU A 42 -0.26 -6.13 3.70
CA LEU A 42 -1.39 -6.20 2.77
C LEU A 42 -2.63 -6.82 3.42
N LEU A 43 -2.45 -7.85 4.27
CA LEU A 43 -3.53 -8.45 5.04
C LEU A 43 -4.11 -7.50 6.09
N SER A 44 -3.26 -6.77 6.82
CA SER A 44 -3.66 -5.76 7.81
C SER A 44 -4.61 -4.75 7.16
N LEU A 45 -4.17 -4.12 6.07
CA LEU A 45 -4.99 -3.19 5.29
C LEU A 45 -6.30 -3.84 4.78
N LEU A 46 -6.22 -5.06 4.23
CA LEU A 46 -7.38 -5.77 3.69
C LEU A 46 -8.42 -6.05 4.77
N PHE A 47 -8.00 -6.53 5.93
CA PHE A 47 -8.89 -6.86 7.03
C PHE A 47 -9.49 -5.61 7.65
N LEU A 48 -8.72 -4.53 7.80
CA LEU A 48 -9.26 -3.24 8.24
C LEU A 48 -10.36 -2.74 7.30
N VAL A 49 -10.10 -2.69 5.98
CA VAL A 49 -11.11 -2.26 5.00
C VAL A 49 -12.35 -3.14 5.05
N LYS A 50 -12.18 -4.46 5.11
CA LYS A 50 -13.32 -5.39 5.21
C LYS A 50 -14.07 -5.24 6.54
N ALA A 51 -13.37 -4.98 7.65
CA ALA A 51 -13.96 -4.77 8.97
C ALA A 51 -14.85 -3.53 9.00
N LEU A 52 -14.37 -2.42 8.40
CA LEU A 52 -15.14 -1.19 8.23
C LEU A 52 -16.36 -1.38 7.31
N GLN A 53 -16.22 -2.17 6.24
CA GLN A 53 -17.32 -2.46 5.29
C GLN A 53 -18.38 -3.41 5.84
N LYS A 54 -17.98 -4.47 6.56
CA LYS A 54 -18.86 -5.58 6.96
C LYS A 54 -19.24 -5.59 8.44
N GLY A 55 -18.52 -4.84 9.28
CA GLY A 55 -18.76 -4.77 10.73
C GLY A 55 -18.57 -6.09 11.51
N ARG A 56 -17.91 -7.11 10.93
CA ARG A 56 -17.74 -8.42 11.57
C ARG A 56 -16.54 -8.44 12.52
N MET A 57 -16.72 -8.93 13.75
CA MET A 57 -15.66 -8.94 14.77
C MET A 57 -14.43 -9.74 14.36
N GLY A 58 -14.61 -10.90 13.71
CA GLY A 58 -13.48 -11.71 13.23
C GLY A 58 -12.54 -10.96 12.27
N LEU A 59 -13.03 -9.94 11.55
CA LEU A 59 -12.18 -9.12 10.67
C LEU A 59 -11.34 -8.12 11.47
N TRP A 60 -11.85 -7.60 12.58
CA TRP A 60 -11.09 -6.76 13.51
C TRP A 60 -10.00 -7.56 14.23
N VAL A 61 -10.31 -8.78 14.66
CA VAL A 61 -9.33 -9.70 15.24
C VAL A 61 -8.24 -10.02 14.22
N ALA A 62 -8.61 -10.36 12.98
CA ALA A 62 -7.64 -10.63 11.92
C ALA A 62 -6.76 -9.40 11.58
N PHE A 63 -7.34 -8.20 11.61
CA PHE A 63 -6.60 -6.94 11.50
C PHE A 63 -5.55 -6.84 12.61
N VAL A 64 -5.95 -6.90 13.89
CA VAL A 64 -5.04 -6.82 15.03
C VAL A 64 -3.89 -7.84 14.93
N LEU A 65 -4.21 -9.10 14.65
CA LEU A 65 -3.20 -10.15 14.54
C LEU A 65 -2.20 -9.88 13.41
N CYS A 66 -2.67 -9.47 12.23
CA CYS A 66 -1.79 -9.13 11.11
C CYS A 66 -0.92 -7.90 11.42
N THR A 67 -1.48 -6.88 12.06
CA THR A 67 -0.76 -5.69 12.48
C THR A 67 0.34 -6.05 13.48
N VAL A 68 0.02 -6.78 14.54
CA VAL A 68 0.98 -7.21 15.57
C VAL A 68 2.09 -8.04 14.95
N PHE A 69 1.77 -9.06 14.16
CA PHE A 69 2.80 -9.86 13.48
C PHE A 69 3.66 -9.02 12.53
N SER A 70 3.08 -8.03 11.86
CA SER A 70 3.84 -7.10 11.01
C SER A 70 4.83 -6.27 11.83
N LEU A 71 4.42 -5.75 12.98
CA LEU A 71 5.27 -4.98 13.90
C LEU A 71 6.40 -5.82 14.50
N TYR A 72 6.13 -7.08 14.84
CA TYR A 72 7.15 -8.03 15.30
C TYR A 72 8.11 -8.45 14.19
N ASN A 73 7.65 -8.46 12.94
CA ASN A 73 8.46 -8.81 11.78
C ASN A 73 9.39 -7.66 11.34
N HIS A 74 8.93 -6.41 11.36
CA HIS A 74 9.75 -5.26 10.97
C HIS A 74 9.30 -3.94 11.59
N TYR A 75 10.25 -3.16 12.13
CA TYR A 75 9.97 -1.87 12.79
C TYR A 75 9.26 -0.86 11.88
N PHE A 76 9.54 -0.85 10.57
CA PHE A 76 8.87 0.09 9.65
C PHE A 76 7.40 -0.26 9.39
N ALA A 77 6.89 -1.39 9.88
CA ALA A 77 5.46 -1.65 9.87
C ALA A 77 4.68 -0.60 10.69
N PHE A 78 5.33 0.07 11.65
CA PHE A 78 4.74 1.24 12.34
C PHE A 78 4.36 2.37 11.40
N LEU A 79 5.03 2.52 10.25
CA LEU A 79 4.72 3.58 9.29
C LEU A 79 3.37 3.37 8.59
N LEU A 80 2.83 2.14 8.63
CA LEU A 80 1.53 1.80 8.07
C LEU A 80 0.38 2.12 9.03
N LEU A 81 0.61 2.01 10.34
CA LEU A 81 -0.41 2.21 11.37
C LEU A 81 -1.10 3.59 11.30
N PRO A 82 -0.37 4.72 11.18
CA PRO A 82 -1.01 6.02 11.02
C PRO A 82 -1.91 6.09 9.79
N ALA A 83 -1.53 5.45 8.68
CA ALA A 83 -2.35 5.40 7.48
C ALA A 83 -3.66 4.63 7.73
N GLU A 84 -3.58 3.49 8.42
CA GLU A 84 -4.71 2.67 8.84
C GLU A 84 -5.66 3.43 9.77
N ILE A 85 -5.12 4.11 10.79
CA ILE A 85 -5.88 4.88 11.79
C ILE A 85 -6.62 6.03 11.13
N ILE A 86 -5.91 6.87 10.37
CA ILE A 86 -6.51 8.06 9.74
C ILE A 86 -7.57 7.62 8.72
N PHE A 87 -7.30 6.60 7.91
CA PHE A 87 -8.30 6.07 6.98
C PHE A 87 -9.55 5.56 7.71
N ALA A 88 -9.39 4.77 8.77
CA ALA A 88 -10.51 4.25 9.54
C ALA A 88 -11.32 5.38 10.20
N ALA A 89 -10.64 6.36 10.79
CA ALA A 89 -11.27 7.53 11.39
C ALA A 89 -12.08 8.34 10.37
N CYS A 90 -11.53 8.62 9.18
CA CYS A 90 -12.25 9.31 8.11
C CYS A 90 -13.48 8.53 7.65
N VAL A 91 -13.38 7.21 7.45
CA VAL A 91 -14.52 6.38 7.06
C VAL A 91 -15.62 6.40 8.12
N ILE A 92 -15.26 6.28 9.41
CA ILE A 92 -16.21 6.30 10.52
C ILE A 92 -16.87 7.68 10.64
N TYR A 93 -16.08 8.76 10.53
CA TYR A 93 -16.56 10.14 10.57
C TYR A 93 -17.54 10.43 9.43
N GLU A 94 -17.21 10.07 8.19
CA GLU A 94 -18.09 10.29 7.05
C GLU A 94 -19.41 9.50 7.19
N ASN A 95 -19.36 8.25 7.65
CA ASN A 95 -20.57 7.45 7.89
C ASN A 95 -21.43 8.04 9.01
N TRP A 96 -20.80 8.64 10.04
CA TRP A 96 -21.51 9.33 11.12
C TRP A 96 -22.15 10.63 10.62
N TRP A 97 -21.42 11.40 9.82
CA TRP A 97 -21.90 12.63 9.20
C TRP A 97 -23.05 12.40 8.23
N SER A 98 -22.96 11.36 7.38
CA SER A 98 -24.04 11.00 6.46
C SER A 98 -25.30 10.58 7.23
N SER A 99 -25.14 9.79 8.29
CA SER A 99 -26.25 9.37 9.14
C SER A 99 -26.98 10.58 9.73
N ARG A 100 -26.25 11.61 10.19
CA ARG A 100 -26.85 12.85 10.74
C ARG A 100 -27.60 13.68 9.70
N ARG A 101 -27.13 13.72 8.44
CA ARG A 101 -27.84 14.42 7.35
C ARG A 101 -29.17 13.74 7.02
N GLU A 102 -29.21 12.41 7.04
CA GLU A 102 -30.42 11.64 6.77
C GLU A 102 -31.43 11.65 7.93
N THR A 103 -30.97 11.82 9.18
CA THR A 103 -31.87 11.86 10.36
C THR A 103 -32.73 13.13 10.44
N GLY A 104 -32.53 14.11 9.55
CA GLY A 104 -33.40 15.29 9.42
C GLY A 104 -34.81 14.98 8.89
N HIS A 105 -35.07 13.79 8.32
CA HIS A 105 -36.37 13.44 7.70
C HIS A 105 -37.04 12.16 8.22
N HIS A 106 -36.34 11.29 8.96
CA HIS A 106 -36.94 10.05 9.47
C HIS A 106 -36.56 9.76 10.93
N MET A 107 -37.32 10.36 11.84
CA MET A 107 -37.16 10.21 13.30
C MET A 107 -37.83 8.94 13.86
N ALA A 108 -38.22 7.98 13.03
CA ALA A 108 -38.95 6.81 13.47
C ALA A 108 -38.22 5.52 13.06
N ARG A 109 -37.73 4.76 14.08
CA ARG A 109 -37.40 3.32 14.09
C ARG A 109 -36.00 2.94 14.59
N HIS A 110 -35.30 3.78 15.35
CA HIS A 110 -34.22 3.25 16.18
C HIS A 110 -34.81 2.56 17.41
N ARG A 111 -34.66 1.23 17.47
CA ARG A 111 -34.95 0.43 18.66
C ARG A 111 -34.07 0.95 19.81
N PRO A 112 -34.65 1.33 20.96
CA PRO A 112 -33.88 1.78 22.11
C PRO A 112 -33.03 0.62 22.63
N GLY A 113 -31.71 0.82 22.73
CA GLY A 113 -30.79 -0.15 23.36
C GLY A 113 -29.48 -0.42 22.60
N ASN A 114 -29.43 -0.22 21.27
CA ASN A 114 -28.19 -0.46 20.51
C ASN A 114 -27.43 0.84 20.23
N LEU A 115 -26.13 0.85 20.54
CA LEU A 115 -25.21 1.91 20.14
C LEU A 115 -25.27 2.13 18.61
N PRO A 116 -25.23 3.38 18.13
CA PRO A 116 -25.09 3.67 16.71
C PRO A 116 -23.91 2.90 16.11
N PRO A 117 -24.06 2.32 14.90
CA PRO A 117 -23.04 1.45 14.31
C PRO A 117 -21.68 2.17 14.16
N THR A 118 -21.69 3.48 13.94
CA THR A 118 -20.49 4.31 13.82
C THR A 118 -19.75 4.47 15.15
N ILE A 119 -20.47 4.68 16.25
CA ILE A 119 -19.89 4.74 17.61
C ILE A 119 -19.30 3.37 17.97
N ARG A 120 -20.05 2.29 17.68
CA ARG A 120 -19.57 0.93 17.90
C ARG A 120 -18.28 0.64 17.12
N GLN A 121 -18.21 1.04 15.84
CA GLN A 121 -16.99 0.88 15.04
C GLN A 121 -15.82 1.69 15.61
N GLY A 122 -16.06 2.93 16.06
CA GLY A 122 -15.04 3.74 16.73
C GLY A 122 -14.50 3.09 18.00
N LEU A 123 -15.37 2.57 18.85
CA LEU A 123 -14.96 1.84 20.07
C LEU A 123 -14.16 0.58 19.75
N ILE A 124 -14.60 -0.21 18.75
CA ILE A 124 -13.86 -1.42 18.34
C ILE A 124 -12.49 -1.04 17.78
N LEU A 125 -12.37 0.05 17.01
CA LEU A 125 -11.07 0.55 16.54
C LEU A 125 -10.16 0.90 17.72
N LEU A 126 -10.66 1.66 18.70
CA LEU A 126 -9.88 2.02 19.90
C LEU A 126 -9.42 0.79 20.69
N VAL A 127 -10.32 -0.19 20.91
CA VAL A 127 -9.98 -1.46 21.55
C VAL A 127 -8.94 -2.24 20.74
N SER A 128 -9.05 -2.24 19.41
CA SER A 128 -8.08 -2.88 18.52
C SER A 128 -6.70 -2.24 18.64
N LEU A 129 -6.63 -0.90 18.67
CA LEU A 129 -5.37 -0.16 18.83
C LEU A 129 -4.75 -0.38 20.23
N ALA A 130 -5.58 -0.38 21.28
CA ALA A 130 -5.13 -0.70 22.63
C ALA A 130 -4.57 -2.13 22.70
N LEU A 131 -5.23 -3.09 22.05
CA LEU A 131 -4.77 -4.48 21.99
C LEU A 131 -3.45 -4.60 21.23
N VAL A 132 -3.29 -3.91 20.09
CA VAL A 132 -2.00 -3.85 19.37
C VAL A 132 -0.90 -3.30 20.27
N ALA A 133 -1.16 -2.21 21.00
CA ALA A 133 -0.19 -1.60 21.90
C ALA A 133 0.20 -2.52 23.07
N VAL A 134 -0.78 -3.16 23.71
CA VAL A 134 -0.56 -4.12 24.80
C VAL A 134 0.24 -5.33 24.29
N LEU A 135 -0.10 -5.86 23.12
CA LEU A 135 0.60 -7.01 22.55
C LEU A 135 2.02 -6.66 22.10
N TYR A 136 2.30 -5.41 21.71
CA TYR A 136 3.65 -4.95 21.35
C TYR A 136 4.49 -4.53 22.57
N LEU A 137 3.86 -4.31 23.73
CA LEU A 137 4.51 -3.82 24.95
C LEU A 137 5.79 -4.58 25.33
N PRO A 138 5.86 -5.93 25.24
CA PRO A 138 7.08 -6.67 25.57
C PRO A 138 8.30 -6.27 24.71
N TRP A 139 8.09 -5.77 23.49
CA TRP A 139 9.17 -5.40 22.57
C TRP A 139 9.64 -3.95 22.74
N VAL A 140 8.90 -3.12 23.48
CA VAL A 140 9.21 -1.69 23.66
C VAL A 140 10.59 -1.48 24.30
N SER A 141 10.97 -2.33 25.27
CA SER A 141 12.29 -2.30 25.90
C SER A 141 13.43 -2.52 24.88
N THR A 142 13.23 -3.45 23.95
CA THR A 142 14.19 -3.74 22.88
C THR A 142 14.28 -2.57 21.91
N LEU A 143 13.14 -1.99 21.53
CA LEU A 143 13.09 -0.80 20.68
C LEU A 143 13.87 0.36 21.32
N GLN A 144 13.65 0.65 22.61
CA GLN A 144 14.37 1.70 23.33
C GLN A 144 15.87 1.45 23.39
N ALA A 145 16.31 0.19 23.53
CA ALA A 145 17.73 -0.16 23.59
C ALA A 145 18.43 -0.10 22.21
N GLN A 146 17.71 -0.39 21.13
CA GLN A 146 18.28 -0.53 19.78
C GLN A 146 18.11 0.73 18.91
N PHE A 147 17.00 1.45 19.07
CA PHE A 147 16.67 2.59 18.20
C PHE A 147 17.70 3.73 18.29
N PRO A 148 18.19 4.15 19.49
CA PRO A 148 19.23 5.17 19.58
C PRO A 148 20.54 4.72 18.91
N LYS A 149 20.88 3.43 18.99
CA LYS A 149 22.08 2.88 18.35
C LYS A 149 21.98 3.01 16.84
N GLN A 150 20.83 2.71 16.25
CA GLN A 150 20.60 2.87 14.81
C GLN A 150 20.61 4.33 14.35
N LEU A 151 20.25 5.27 15.24
CA LEU A 151 20.33 6.70 14.98
C LEU A 151 21.72 7.29 15.20
N GLN A 152 22.61 6.63 15.96
CA GLN A 152 23.95 7.12 16.29
C GLN A 152 25.07 6.42 15.51
N SER A 153 24.82 5.20 15.01
CA SER A 153 25.81 4.41 14.30
C SER A 153 25.81 4.72 12.80
N GLY A 154 26.41 5.84 12.39
CA GLY A 154 27.21 5.87 11.17
C GLY A 154 26.69 6.70 9.99
N SER A 155 27.10 7.97 9.95
CA SER A 155 27.75 8.61 8.80
C SER A 155 28.49 9.88 9.27
N LEU A 156 29.62 10.21 8.65
CA LEU A 156 30.37 11.47 8.89
C LEU A 156 29.67 12.71 8.30
N VAL A 157 28.51 12.53 7.66
CA VAL A 157 27.73 13.58 7.00
C VAL A 157 26.29 13.48 7.51
N PRO A 158 25.82 14.47 8.29
CA PRO A 158 24.42 14.57 8.71
C PRO A 158 23.51 14.71 7.50
N SER A 159 22.50 13.84 7.38
CA SER A 159 21.42 14.02 6.40
C SER A 159 20.35 14.89 7.04
N THR A 160 20.28 16.17 6.66
CA THR A 160 19.26 17.09 7.21
C THR A 160 17.86 16.68 6.73
N PRO A 161 16.91 16.35 7.63
CA PRO A 161 15.57 15.96 7.24
C PRO A 161 14.94 17.03 6.34
N SER A 162 14.53 16.63 5.13
CA SER A 162 13.96 17.57 4.17
C SER A 162 12.94 16.91 3.25
N VAL A 163 11.97 17.70 2.81
CA VAL A 163 10.97 17.26 1.81
C VAL A 163 11.67 16.77 0.52
N GLN A 164 12.80 17.39 0.16
CA GLN A 164 13.58 16.98 -1.01
C GLN A 164 14.16 15.56 -0.86
N GLN A 165 14.59 15.17 0.34
CA GLN A 165 15.04 13.79 0.62
C GLN A 165 13.87 12.79 0.54
N ALA A 166 12.70 13.14 1.08
CA ALA A 166 11.53 12.28 0.96
C ALA A 166 11.13 12.07 -0.51
N LEU A 167 11.17 13.13 -1.33
CA LEU A 167 10.87 13.06 -2.77
C LEU A 167 11.94 12.29 -3.55
N SER A 168 13.24 12.46 -3.21
CA SER A 168 14.32 11.71 -3.86
C SER A 168 14.23 10.22 -3.52
N PHE A 169 13.93 9.87 -2.27
CA PHE A 169 13.73 8.48 -1.86
C PHE A 169 12.46 7.87 -2.49
N LEU A 170 11.37 8.63 -2.62
CA LEU A 170 10.18 8.17 -3.36
C LEU A 170 10.52 7.87 -4.81
N ARG A 171 11.28 8.76 -5.48
CA ARG A 171 11.75 8.53 -6.84
C ARG A 171 12.64 7.29 -6.92
N GLU A 172 13.59 7.13 -5.99
CA GLU A 172 14.46 5.96 -5.92
C GLU A 172 13.66 4.66 -5.72
N ALA A 173 12.66 4.68 -4.84
CA ALA A 173 11.79 3.54 -4.62
C ALA A 173 11.02 3.17 -5.89
N ILE A 174 10.41 4.13 -6.59
CA ILE A 174 9.68 3.85 -7.84
C ILE A 174 10.63 3.31 -8.92
N VAL A 175 11.81 3.91 -9.09
CA VAL A 175 12.84 3.42 -10.04
C VAL A 175 13.24 1.99 -9.70
N THR A 176 13.42 1.70 -8.41
CA THR A 176 13.83 0.37 -7.94
C THR A 176 12.71 -0.67 -8.12
N TYR A 177 11.47 -0.31 -7.80
CA TYR A 177 10.30 -1.18 -7.94
C TYR A 177 9.99 -1.54 -9.38
N THR A 178 10.19 -0.59 -10.30
CA THR A 178 9.82 -0.75 -11.71
C THR A 178 11.01 -1.15 -12.59
N GLY A 179 12.25 -0.90 -12.14
CA GLY A 179 13.44 -0.93 -12.99
C GLY A 179 13.45 0.17 -14.07
N ALA A 180 12.44 1.05 -14.09
CA ALA A 180 12.20 1.98 -15.17
C ALA A 180 13.06 3.24 -15.04
N ARG A 181 13.57 3.73 -16.18
CA ARG A 181 14.33 4.98 -16.29
C ARG A 181 13.78 5.82 -17.45
N GLY A 182 14.05 7.13 -17.42
CA GLY A 182 13.67 8.06 -18.48
C GLY A 182 12.16 8.05 -18.78
N ALA A 183 11.81 7.95 -20.07
CA ALA A 183 10.42 7.98 -20.53
C ALA A 183 9.56 6.87 -19.92
N LEU A 184 10.13 5.68 -19.68
CA LEU A 184 9.41 4.55 -19.09
C LEU A 184 8.94 4.86 -17.66
N LEU A 185 9.81 5.50 -16.87
CA LEU A 185 9.49 5.94 -15.51
C LEU A 185 8.34 6.96 -15.53
N VAL A 186 8.39 7.90 -16.47
CA VAL A 186 7.34 8.91 -16.66
C VAL A 186 6.01 8.24 -17.00
N SER A 187 6.00 7.21 -17.86
CA SER A 187 4.79 6.45 -18.18
C SER A 187 4.21 5.74 -16.95
N TRP A 188 5.04 5.13 -16.11
CA TRP A 188 4.61 4.51 -14.84
C TRP A 188 4.00 5.52 -13.87
N MET A 189 4.63 6.69 -13.73
CA MET A 189 4.11 7.77 -12.90
C MET A 189 2.78 8.31 -13.46
N ALA A 190 2.68 8.50 -14.78
CA ALA A 190 1.46 8.95 -15.43
C ALA A 190 0.29 7.97 -15.23
N LEU A 191 0.53 6.66 -15.39
CA LEU A 191 -0.46 5.64 -15.07
C LEU A 191 -0.86 5.68 -13.58
N GLY A 192 0.10 5.88 -12.69
CA GLY A 192 -0.18 6.06 -11.26
C GLY A 192 -1.09 7.26 -10.98
N LEU A 193 -0.80 8.41 -11.58
CA LEU A 193 -1.59 9.64 -11.45
C LEU A 193 -2.99 9.50 -12.07
N LEU A 194 -3.11 8.88 -13.24
CA LEU A 194 -4.40 8.58 -13.86
C LEU A 194 -5.23 7.60 -13.00
N GLY A 195 -4.56 6.62 -12.39
CA GLY A 195 -5.15 5.75 -11.38
C GLY A 195 -5.72 6.58 -10.23
N LEU A 196 -4.91 7.46 -9.63
CA LEU A 196 -5.30 8.36 -8.54
C LEU A 196 -6.50 9.25 -8.89
N ALA A 197 -6.51 9.82 -10.09
CA ALA A 197 -7.59 10.68 -10.57
C ALA A 197 -8.91 9.92 -10.82
N SER A 198 -8.88 8.58 -10.87
CA SER A 198 -10.05 7.75 -11.15
C SER A 198 -10.82 7.31 -9.89
N PHE A 199 -10.48 7.87 -8.72
CA PHE A 199 -10.92 7.40 -7.42
C PHE A 199 -12.00 8.30 -6.77
N GLY A 200 -12.79 7.70 -5.87
CA GLY A 200 -13.52 8.47 -4.85
C GLY A 200 -12.61 8.83 -3.67
N SER A 201 -12.90 9.92 -2.97
CA SER A 201 -12.06 10.54 -1.95
C SER A 201 -11.52 9.56 -0.89
N ARG A 202 -12.34 8.61 -0.43
CA ARG A 202 -11.93 7.58 0.54
C ARG A 202 -10.75 6.72 0.07
N ARG A 203 -10.75 6.32 -1.20
CA ARG A 203 -9.74 5.40 -1.76
C ARG A 203 -8.43 6.13 -2.03
N ILE A 204 -8.52 7.38 -2.48
CA ILE A 204 -7.36 8.28 -2.62
C ILE A 204 -6.65 8.40 -1.28
N LEU A 205 -7.41 8.69 -0.22
CA LEU A 205 -6.86 8.86 1.12
C LEU A 205 -6.08 7.62 1.57
N LEU A 206 -6.67 6.42 1.47
CA LEU A 206 -5.98 5.19 1.85
C LEU A 206 -4.66 5.00 1.11
N VAL A 207 -4.68 5.19 -0.22
CA VAL A 207 -3.51 5.00 -1.08
C VAL A 207 -2.43 6.02 -0.77
N LEU A 208 -2.81 7.30 -0.69
CA LEU A 208 -1.88 8.39 -0.41
C LEU A 208 -1.26 8.25 0.98
N LEU A 209 -2.02 7.82 1.98
CA LEU A 209 -1.48 7.58 3.31
C LEU A 209 -0.59 6.33 3.34
N SER A 210 -1.00 5.24 2.69
CA SER A 210 -0.23 3.98 2.71
C SER A 210 1.11 4.11 1.99
N ILE A 211 1.15 4.85 0.89
CA ILE A 211 2.40 5.15 0.16
C ILE A 211 3.12 6.30 0.86
N GLY A 212 2.43 7.41 1.12
CA GLY A 212 3.02 8.67 1.57
C GLY A 212 3.56 8.66 3.00
N MET A 213 2.93 7.96 3.96
CA MET A 213 3.39 7.97 5.36
C MET A 213 4.85 7.47 5.51
N PRO A 214 5.25 6.36 4.88
CA PRO A 214 6.65 5.94 4.89
C PRO A 214 7.65 6.97 4.36
N PHE A 215 7.27 7.78 3.35
CA PHE A 215 8.14 8.84 2.81
C PHE A 215 8.09 10.11 3.65
N ALA A 216 6.91 10.46 4.18
CA ALA A 216 6.74 11.61 5.06
C ALA A 216 7.56 11.46 6.33
N PHE A 217 7.67 10.23 6.87
CA PHE A 217 8.56 9.92 7.99
C PHE A 217 10.02 10.35 7.75
N LEU A 218 10.49 10.27 6.50
CA LEU A 218 11.87 10.68 6.14
C LEU A 218 12.07 12.19 6.14
N SER A 219 10.99 12.97 6.07
CA SER A 219 11.06 14.42 6.22
C SER A 219 11.30 14.84 7.68
N PHE A 220 11.11 13.93 8.65
CA PHE A 220 11.16 14.23 10.08
C PHE A 220 12.23 13.45 10.84
N VAL A 221 12.74 12.35 10.29
CA VAL A 221 13.72 11.49 10.95
C VAL A 221 15.03 11.52 10.20
N GLU A 222 16.08 11.94 10.90
CA GLU A 222 17.45 11.82 10.42
C GLU A 222 17.83 10.34 10.39
N SER A 223 18.03 9.78 9.21
CA SER A 223 18.50 8.41 9.06
C SER A 223 20.00 8.41 8.81
N GLN A 224 20.79 8.04 9.81
CA GLN A 224 22.24 7.88 9.63
C GLN A 224 22.57 6.66 8.76
N HIS A 225 21.71 5.65 8.71
CA HIS A 225 21.84 4.56 7.75
C HIS A 225 21.20 4.90 6.42
N ALA A 226 21.84 4.48 5.33
CA ALA A 226 21.28 4.53 3.99
C ALA A 226 19.96 3.75 3.96
N LEU A 227 18.84 4.48 4.04
CA LEU A 227 17.52 3.93 3.82
C LEU A 227 17.49 3.35 2.42
N ARG A 228 17.08 2.09 2.32
CA ARG A 228 16.96 1.40 1.04
C ARG A 228 15.49 1.14 0.76
N PRO A 229 15.04 1.23 -0.51
CA PRO A 229 13.65 0.97 -0.88
C PRO A 229 13.08 -0.36 -0.35
N LYS A 230 13.92 -1.38 -0.14
CA LYS A 230 13.52 -2.68 0.43
C LYS A 230 12.86 -2.58 1.81
N TYR A 231 13.15 -1.55 2.60
CA TYR A 231 12.54 -1.38 3.94
C TYR A 231 11.11 -0.87 3.89
N VAL A 232 10.70 -0.26 2.76
CA VAL A 232 9.33 0.20 2.51
C VAL A 232 8.64 -0.67 1.45
N LEU A 233 9.15 -1.87 1.20
CA LEU A 233 8.65 -2.80 0.17
C LEU A 233 7.15 -3.12 0.33
N PHE A 234 6.60 -3.02 1.55
CA PHE A 234 5.16 -3.18 1.79
C PHE A 234 4.27 -2.15 1.07
N THR A 235 4.85 -1.04 0.57
CA THR A 235 4.14 -0.05 -0.26
C THR A 235 3.95 -0.53 -1.72
N LEU A 236 4.77 -1.48 -2.19
CA LEU A 236 4.79 -1.94 -3.57
C LEU A 236 3.44 -2.49 -4.05
N PRO A 237 2.74 -3.38 -3.31
CA PRO A 237 1.44 -3.89 -3.77
C PRO A 237 0.39 -2.78 -3.92
N VAL A 238 0.42 -1.77 -3.05
CA VAL A 238 -0.50 -0.62 -3.13
C VAL A 238 -0.18 0.21 -4.37
N TYR A 239 1.10 0.49 -4.61
CA TYR A 239 1.56 1.18 -5.83
C TYR A 239 1.12 0.44 -7.11
N LEU A 240 1.35 -0.88 -7.19
CA LEU A 240 0.97 -1.67 -8.37
C LEU A 240 -0.54 -1.73 -8.58
N LEU A 241 -1.35 -1.71 -7.51
CA LEU A 241 -2.80 -1.60 -7.62
C LEU A 241 -3.24 -0.26 -8.22
N VAL A 242 -2.58 0.85 -7.85
CA VAL A 242 -2.86 2.17 -8.45
C VAL A 242 -2.51 2.18 -9.93
N VAL A 243 -1.39 1.54 -10.31
CA VAL A 243 -1.02 1.42 -11.72
C VAL A 243 -2.01 0.53 -12.47
N ALA A 244 -2.43 -0.59 -11.89
CA ALA A 244 -3.48 -1.45 -12.47
C ALA A 244 -4.77 -0.66 -12.74
N MET A 245 -5.14 0.24 -11.82
CA MET A 245 -6.25 1.17 -12.01
C MET A 245 -5.99 2.14 -13.16
N GLY A 246 -4.82 2.77 -13.23
CA GLY A 246 -4.42 3.63 -14.36
C GLY A 246 -4.57 2.95 -15.71
N ILE A 247 -4.09 1.72 -15.82
CA ILE A 247 -4.21 0.89 -17.03
C ILE A 247 -5.69 0.69 -17.40
N THR A 248 -6.53 0.31 -16.43
CA THR A 248 -7.96 0.14 -16.72
C THR A 248 -8.67 1.45 -17.05
N SER A 249 -8.26 2.58 -16.48
CA SER A 249 -8.82 3.90 -16.80
C SER A 249 -8.46 4.34 -18.21
N VAL A 250 -7.23 4.12 -18.66
CA VAL A 250 -6.82 4.37 -20.05
C VAL A 250 -7.64 3.50 -21.01
N THR A 251 -7.79 2.20 -20.74
CA THR A 251 -8.62 1.33 -21.59
C THR A 251 -10.08 1.78 -21.67
N ARG A 252 -10.64 2.30 -20.58
CA ARG A 252 -12.00 2.83 -20.54
C ARG A 252 -12.13 4.13 -21.33
N LEU A 253 -11.16 5.04 -21.22
CA LEU A 253 -11.14 6.30 -21.93
C LEU A 253 -11.03 6.07 -23.45
N LEU A 254 -10.06 5.27 -23.88
CA LEU A 254 -9.89 4.90 -25.29
C LEU A 254 -11.15 4.20 -25.83
N GLY A 255 -11.77 3.34 -25.01
CA GLY A 255 -13.03 2.65 -25.34
C GLY A 255 -14.23 3.58 -25.60
N ARG A 256 -14.22 4.83 -25.14
CA ARG A 256 -15.31 5.80 -25.38
C ARG A 256 -15.28 6.39 -26.79
N TYR A 257 -14.09 6.45 -27.39
CA TYR A 257 -13.88 7.07 -28.71
C TYR A 257 -13.83 6.04 -29.85
N LEU A 258 -13.97 4.75 -29.55
CA LEU A 258 -13.88 3.65 -30.52
C LEU A 258 -15.26 3.21 -31.03
N PRO A 259 -15.43 3.01 -32.35
CA PRO A 259 -16.69 2.56 -32.94
C PRO A 259 -16.92 1.06 -32.67
N SER A 260 -18.21 0.69 -32.55
CA SER A 260 -18.84 -0.65 -32.44
C SER A 260 -18.10 -1.77 -31.67
N ARG A 261 -18.85 -2.59 -30.93
CA ARG A 261 -18.34 -3.72 -30.13
C ARG A 261 -17.56 -4.78 -30.94
N ARG A 262 -17.65 -4.76 -32.27
CA ARG A 262 -17.02 -5.74 -33.20
C ARG A 262 -15.80 -5.21 -33.96
N SER A 263 -15.34 -3.98 -33.72
CA SER A 263 -14.19 -3.45 -34.50
C SER A 263 -12.87 -4.14 -34.09
N PRO A 264 -12.03 -4.59 -35.05
CA PRO A 264 -10.71 -5.16 -34.75
C PRO A 264 -9.78 -4.15 -34.06
N LEU A 265 -9.98 -2.85 -34.30
CA LEU A 265 -9.32 -1.75 -33.60
C LEU A 265 -9.57 -1.77 -32.08
N ARG A 266 -10.81 -2.10 -31.65
CA ARG A 266 -11.13 -2.23 -30.23
C ARG A 266 -10.43 -3.43 -29.59
N PHE A 267 -10.27 -4.53 -30.33
CA PHE A 267 -9.51 -5.70 -29.87
C PHE A 267 -8.02 -5.34 -29.71
N LEU A 268 -7.41 -4.70 -30.71
CA LEU A 268 -6.04 -4.19 -30.66
C LEU A 268 -5.80 -3.22 -29.50
N LEU A 269 -6.75 -2.33 -29.19
CA LEU A 269 -6.63 -1.36 -28.09
C LEU A 269 -6.89 -1.95 -26.69
N ILE A 270 -7.58 -3.09 -26.62
CA ILE A 270 -7.65 -3.91 -25.38
C ILE A 270 -6.37 -4.72 -25.21
N LEU A 271 -5.80 -5.22 -26.31
CA LEU A 271 -4.58 -6.00 -26.33
C LEU A 271 -3.33 -5.14 -26.06
N ALA A 272 -3.30 -3.90 -26.53
CA ALA A 272 -2.15 -2.99 -26.41
C ALA A 272 -1.70 -2.75 -24.95
N PRO A 273 -2.58 -2.48 -23.97
CA PRO A 273 -2.16 -2.40 -22.57
C PRO A 273 -1.69 -3.74 -22.01
N SER A 274 -2.27 -4.86 -22.44
CA SER A 274 -1.80 -6.21 -22.06
C SER A 274 -0.42 -6.53 -22.66
N LEU A 275 -0.17 -6.09 -23.89
CA LEU A 275 1.11 -6.22 -24.58
C LEU A 275 2.16 -5.27 -23.99
N ALA A 276 1.78 -4.04 -23.65
CA ALA A 276 2.63 -3.08 -22.94
C ALA A 276 2.98 -3.59 -21.54
N LEU A 277 2.01 -4.17 -20.82
CA LEU A 277 2.24 -4.89 -19.56
C LEU A 277 3.25 -6.03 -19.74
N LEU A 278 3.09 -6.86 -20.78
CA LEU A 278 3.99 -7.96 -21.11
C LEU A 278 5.41 -7.46 -21.44
N LEU A 279 5.54 -6.42 -22.26
CA LEU A 279 6.82 -5.81 -22.62
C LEU A 279 7.50 -5.15 -21.41
N LEU A 280 6.72 -4.54 -20.52
CA LEU A 280 7.20 -4.00 -19.25
C LEU A 280 7.68 -5.10 -18.31
N CYS A 281 6.97 -6.22 -18.24
CA CYS A 281 7.40 -7.39 -17.48
C CYS A 281 8.69 -7.98 -18.05
N ALA A 282 8.79 -8.10 -19.38
CA ALA A 282 10.00 -8.56 -20.06
C ALA A 282 11.19 -7.64 -19.83
N TYR A 283 10.99 -6.32 -19.83
CA TYR A 283 12.04 -5.35 -19.50
C TYR A 283 12.53 -5.51 -18.05
N SER A 284 11.60 -5.73 -17.10
CA SER A 284 11.94 -5.97 -15.70
C SER A 284 12.65 -7.31 -15.46
N ALA A 285 12.56 -8.27 -16.39
CA ALA A 285 13.27 -9.54 -16.31
C ALA A 285 14.77 -9.41 -16.59
N VAL A 286 15.22 -8.34 -17.28
CA VAL A 286 16.65 -8.11 -17.56
C VAL A 286 17.48 -7.91 -16.27
N PRO A 287 17.06 -7.06 -15.31
CA PRO A 287 17.69 -7.00 -13.99
C PRO A 287 17.69 -8.34 -13.23
N LEU A 288 16.64 -9.14 -13.38
CA LEU A 288 16.50 -10.42 -12.70
C LEU A 288 17.46 -11.47 -13.29
N ALA A 289 17.58 -11.54 -14.62
CA ALA A 289 18.54 -12.40 -15.29
C ALA A 289 19.98 -12.05 -14.90
N ALA A 290 20.31 -10.75 -14.91
CA ALA A 290 21.60 -10.26 -14.46
C ALA A 290 21.89 -10.58 -12.97
N HIS A 291 20.86 -10.75 -12.14
CA HIS A 291 21.01 -11.21 -10.76
C HIS A 291 21.35 -12.70 -10.68
N TYR A 292 20.65 -13.56 -11.41
CA TYR A 292 20.98 -14.99 -11.45
C TYR A 292 22.37 -15.27 -12.06
N ASP A 293 22.81 -14.42 -12.99
CA ASP A 293 24.17 -14.50 -13.55
C ASP A 293 25.24 -14.04 -12.55
N ARG A 294 24.89 -13.14 -11.61
CA ARG A 294 25.74 -12.82 -10.47
C ARG A 294 25.65 -13.97 -9.47
N ARG A 295 26.59 -14.92 -9.59
CA ARG A 295 26.96 -15.80 -8.48
C ARG A 295 27.49 -14.92 -7.34
N GLU A 296 26.60 -14.44 -6.47
CA GLU A 296 27.05 -14.08 -5.12
C GLU A 296 27.65 -15.37 -4.55
N PRO A 297 28.90 -15.33 -4.04
CA PRO A 297 29.48 -16.50 -3.40
C PRO A 297 28.51 -16.91 -2.29
N ASP A 298 27.99 -18.14 -2.42
CA ASP A 298 27.20 -18.76 -1.38
C ASP A 298 28.05 -18.66 -0.11
N TRP A 299 27.49 -18.09 0.96
CA TRP A 299 28.24 -17.83 2.20
C TRP A 299 28.50 -19.13 3.00
N ARG A 300 28.25 -20.28 2.37
CA ARG A 300 28.51 -21.63 2.85
C ARG A 300 29.90 -22.10 2.44
#